data_AF-A0A351KTZ3-F1
#
_entry.id   AF-A0A351KTZ3-F1
#
_cell.length_a   1.000
_cell.length_b   1.000
_cell.length_c   1.000
_cell.angle_alpha   90.00
_cell.angle_beta   90.00
_cell.angle_gamma   90.00
#
_symmetry.space_group_name_H-M   'P 1'
#
loop_
_entity.id
_entity.type
_entity.pdbx_description
1 polymer ?
#
loop_
_entity_poly.entity_id
_entity_poly.type
_entity_poly.pdbx_seq_one_letter_code
_entity_poly.pdbx_strand_id
1 'polypeptide(L)'
;MLADVISEFPRDSWGNDHLTPDRGLESTLEAGHVLYFPHLSFKLSEAETRFLDPAWSDGKSKNISYRGPEVPLQGAMGSESDIEALKALVARFSNQAEGLVETLFPSYRGHLRKGFTSYRPAHVE
;
A
#
# COMPACT_ATOMS: atom_id res chain seq x y z
N MET A 1 -24.97 -18.56 -5.02
CA MET A 1 -24.67 -17.77 -3.80
C MET A 1 -23.27 -17.22 -3.98
N LEU A 2 -23.10 -15.90 -4.11
CA LEU A 2 -21.78 -15.30 -3.92
C LEU A 2 -21.41 -15.58 -2.46
N ALA A 3 -20.41 -16.44 -2.25
CA ALA A 3 -19.88 -16.67 -0.92
C ALA A 3 -19.39 -15.33 -0.36
N ASP A 4 -19.57 -15.12 0.93
CA ASP A 4 -19.06 -13.96 1.65
C ASP A 4 -17.53 -14.04 1.69
N VAL A 5 -16.90 -13.54 0.63
CA VAL A 5 -15.43 -13.62 0.42
C VAL A 5 -14.70 -12.50 1.12
N ILE A 6 -15.38 -11.66 1.91
CA ILE A 6 -14.74 -10.57 2.66
C ILE A 6 -14.72 -10.98 4.14
N SER A 7 -13.55 -10.95 4.75
CA SER A 7 -13.37 -11.21 6.18
C SER A 7 -12.80 -9.98 6.84
N GLU A 8 -13.57 -9.41 7.77
CA GLU A 8 -13.23 -8.18 8.48
C GLU A 8 -12.39 -8.47 9.73
N PHE A 9 -11.35 -7.65 9.95
CA PHE A 9 -10.48 -7.75 11.11
C PHE A 9 -10.26 -6.36 11.75
N PRO A 10 -10.22 -6.26 13.08
CA PRO A 10 -10.24 -4.97 13.79
C PRO A 10 -8.88 -4.23 13.83
N ARG A 11 -7.91 -4.63 13.00
CA ARG A 11 -6.57 -4.01 12.98
C ARG A 11 -6.64 -2.54 12.58
N ASP A 12 -5.89 -1.71 13.29
CA ASP A 12 -5.79 -0.26 13.11
C ASP A 12 -4.34 0.26 12.95
N SER A 13 -3.35 -0.63 13.07
CA SER A 13 -1.92 -0.30 13.01
C SER A 13 -1.17 -1.06 11.92
N TRP A 14 -0.28 -0.36 11.21
CA TRP A 14 0.63 -0.94 10.21
C TRP A 14 1.81 -1.69 10.83
N GLY A 15 2.10 -1.42 12.11
CA GLY A 15 3.23 -2.00 12.82
C GLY A 15 2.85 -3.20 13.69
N ASN A 16 3.76 -3.55 14.59
CA ASN A 16 3.56 -4.59 15.61
C ASN A 16 2.86 -4.09 16.87
N ASP A 17 2.51 -2.80 16.91
CA ASP A 17 1.75 -2.17 17.99
C ASP A 17 0.25 -2.41 17.76
N HIS A 18 -0.16 -3.67 17.88
CA HIS A 18 -1.56 -4.05 17.83
C HIS A 18 -1.88 -4.88 19.07
N LEU A 19 -2.98 -4.52 19.75
CA LEU A 19 -3.33 -5.06 21.06
C LEU A 19 -3.71 -6.56 21.03
N THR A 20 -4.07 -7.09 19.86
CA THR A 20 -4.57 -8.47 19.70
C THR A 20 -3.84 -9.18 18.56
N PRO A 21 -3.13 -10.29 18.79
CA PRO A 21 -2.40 -10.98 17.73
C PRO A 21 -3.32 -11.48 16.60
N ASP A 22 -3.09 -11.00 15.38
CA ASP A 22 -3.66 -11.58 14.16
C ASP A 22 -3.17 -13.02 14.01
N ARG A 23 -4.08 -13.98 14.12
CA ARG A 23 -3.78 -15.42 13.98
C ARG A 23 -4.77 -16.06 13.02
N GLY A 24 -4.29 -16.96 12.17
CA GLY A 24 -5.14 -17.72 11.24
C GLY A 24 -5.61 -16.92 10.03
N LEU A 25 -4.98 -15.77 9.76
CA LEU A 25 -5.29 -14.98 8.57
C LEU A 25 -4.75 -15.66 7.31
N GLU A 26 -3.67 -16.44 7.42
CA GLU A 26 -3.09 -17.25 6.35
C GLU A 26 -4.14 -18.18 5.73
N SER A 27 -4.83 -18.98 6.55
CA SER A 27 -5.85 -19.91 6.06
C SER A 27 -7.04 -19.20 5.42
N THR A 28 -7.37 -18.01 5.92
CA THR A 28 -8.45 -17.19 5.36
C THR A 28 -8.04 -16.65 3.97
N LEU A 29 -6.82 -16.13 3.86
CA LEU A 29 -6.24 -15.67 2.60
C LEU A 29 -6.10 -16.81 1.58
N GLU A 30 -5.54 -17.95 2.00
CA GLU A 30 -5.33 -19.14 1.16
C GLU A 30 -6.66 -19.79 0.71
N ALA A 31 -7.74 -19.61 1.47
CA ALA A 31 -9.10 -20.00 1.08
C ALA A 31 -9.73 -19.05 0.04
N GLY A 32 -9.03 -17.97 -0.36
CA GLY A 32 -9.48 -17.02 -1.37
C GLY A 32 -10.30 -15.85 -0.85
N HIS A 33 -10.26 -15.59 0.46
CA HIS A 33 -10.93 -14.42 1.05
C HIS A 33 -10.10 -13.13 0.88
N VAL A 34 -10.80 -12.01 0.82
CA VAL A 34 -10.28 -10.66 0.98
C VAL A 34 -10.23 -10.35 2.47
N LEU A 35 -9.03 -10.11 2.99
CA LEU A 35 -8.85 -9.60 4.34
C LEU A 35 -9.13 -8.09 4.34
N TYR A 36 -10.17 -7.66 5.05
CA TYR A 36 -10.61 -6.27 5.14
C TYR A 36 -10.29 -5.68 6.52
N PHE A 37 -9.57 -4.56 6.53
CA PHE A 37 -9.14 -3.87 7.74
C PHE A 37 -9.70 -2.44 7.77
N PRO A 38 -10.95 -2.23 8.24
CA PRO A 38 -11.65 -0.94 8.14
C PRO A 38 -10.98 0.20 8.91
N HIS A 39 -10.13 -0.10 9.89
CA HIS A 39 -9.49 0.88 10.75
C HIS A 39 -8.02 1.13 10.38
N LEU A 40 -7.47 0.37 9.43
CA LEU A 40 -6.07 0.48 9.01
C LEU A 40 -5.86 1.60 7.99
N SER A 41 -5.90 2.84 8.46
CA SER A 41 -5.70 4.02 7.61
C SER A 41 -4.21 4.26 7.27
N PHE A 42 -3.90 4.53 6.00
CA PHE A 42 -2.61 5.13 5.63
C PHE A 42 -2.72 6.66 5.71
N LYS A 43 -2.16 7.24 6.78
CA LYS A 43 -2.29 8.67 7.04
C LYS A 43 -1.32 9.49 6.18
N LEU A 44 -1.84 10.54 5.57
CA LEU A 44 -1.06 11.56 4.88
C LEU A 44 -0.75 12.71 5.85
N SER A 45 0.45 13.26 5.74
CA SER A 45 0.77 14.56 6.32
C SER A 45 0.06 15.67 5.52
N GLU A 46 -0.06 16.86 6.12
CA GLU A 46 -0.64 18.03 5.46
C GLU A 46 0.06 18.34 4.12
N ALA A 47 1.39 18.29 4.09
CA ALA A 47 2.17 18.52 2.89
C ALA A 47 1.91 17.47 1.78
N GLU A 48 1.53 16.25 2.15
CA GLU A 48 1.28 15.15 1.21
C GLU A 48 -0.13 15.18 0.62
N THR A 49 -1.07 15.87 1.26
CA THR A 49 -2.45 15.99 0.76
C THR A 49 -2.50 16.59 -0.64
N ARG A 50 -1.54 17.46 -0.98
CA ARG A 50 -1.41 18.04 -2.32
C ARG A 50 -1.22 16.98 -3.43
N PHE A 51 -0.74 15.79 -3.10
CA PHE A 51 -0.53 14.71 -4.06
C PHE A 51 -1.83 14.03 -4.51
N LEU A 52 -2.95 14.27 -3.81
CA LEU A 52 -4.29 13.79 -4.17
C LEU A 52 -4.90 14.53 -5.37
N ASP A 53 -4.14 14.65 -6.45
CA ASP A 53 -4.52 15.35 -7.68
C ASP A 53 -3.99 14.57 -8.91
N PRO A 54 -4.83 14.28 -9.93
CA PRO A 54 -4.38 13.62 -11.15
C PRO A 54 -3.28 14.39 -11.91
N ALA A 55 -3.10 15.69 -11.67
CA ALA A 55 -2.06 16.52 -12.29
C ALA A 55 -0.63 16.05 -11.97
N TRP A 56 -0.42 15.21 -10.95
CA TRP A 56 0.88 14.61 -10.66
C TRP A 56 1.25 13.49 -11.63
N SER A 57 0.31 13.00 -12.45
CA SER A 57 0.59 11.99 -13.47
C SER A 57 1.05 12.63 -14.78
N ASP A 58 2.03 12.00 -15.45
CA ASP A 58 2.50 12.43 -16.77
C ASP A 58 1.54 12.07 -17.93
N GLY A 59 0.43 11.37 -17.63
CA GLY A 59 -0.59 10.94 -18.60
C GLY A 59 -0.14 9.84 -19.57
N LYS A 60 1.10 9.35 -19.49
CA LYS A 60 1.64 8.32 -20.40
C LYS A 60 1.41 6.91 -19.87
N SER A 61 1.24 6.79 -18.56
CA SER A 61 1.02 5.54 -17.86
C SER A 61 -0.24 5.60 -17.02
N LYS A 62 -0.91 4.45 -16.82
CA LYS A 62 -2.10 4.36 -15.96
C LYS A 62 -1.82 4.66 -14.48
N ASN A 63 -0.56 4.48 -14.05
CA ASN A 63 -0.15 4.60 -12.66
C ASN A 63 1.20 5.30 -12.55
N ILE A 64 1.41 5.99 -11.43
CA ILE A 64 2.72 6.39 -10.95
C ILE A 64 3.35 5.17 -10.27
N SER A 65 4.53 4.75 -10.72
CA SER A 65 5.15 3.49 -10.30
C SER A 65 6.47 3.71 -9.56
N TYR A 66 6.54 3.17 -8.34
CA TYR A 66 7.76 3.09 -7.55
C TYR A 66 8.34 1.67 -7.63
N ARG A 67 9.61 1.57 -8.03
CA ARG A 67 10.32 0.31 -8.27
C ARG A 67 11.51 0.09 -7.33
N GLY A 68 11.59 0.87 -6.26
CA GLY A 68 12.70 0.85 -5.31
C GLY A 68 13.42 2.20 -5.19
N PRO A 69 14.28 2.36 -4.18
CA PRO A 69 14.90 3.64 -3.84
C PRO A 69 15.86 4.15 -4.93
N GLU A 70 16.55 3.24 -5.62
CA GLU A 70 17.54 3.57 -6.65
C GLU A 70 16.90 3.93 -8.01
N VAL A 71 15.61 3.65 -8.18
CA VAL A 71 14.89 3.91 -9.44
C VAL A 71 14.10 5.22 -9.32
N PRO A 72 14.17 6.11 -10.31
CA PRO A 72 13.30 7.28 -10.38
C PRO A 72 11.83 6.87 -10.38
N LEU A 73 10.98 7.72 -9.80
CA LEU A 73 9.54 7.51 -9.85
C LEU A 73 9.06 7.62 -11.32
N GLN A 74 8.33 6.62 -11.79
CA GLN A 74 7.88 6.58 -13.19
C GLN A 74 6.43 7.04 -13.30
N GLY A 75 6.10 7.77 -14.37
CA GLY A 75 4.73 8.23 -14.63
C GLY A 75 4.32 9.47 -13.83
N ALA A 76 5.26 10.11 -13.13
CA ALA A 76 5.05 11.33 -12.35
C ALA A 76 5.58 12.56 -13.09
N MET A 77 4.96 13.72 -12.87
CA MET A 77 5.45 15.02 -13.34
C MET A 77 5.41 16.06 -12.22
N GLY A 78 6.32 17.05 -12.27
CA GLY A 78 6.45 18.08 -11.25
C GLY A 78 7.88 18.61 -11.17
N SER A 79 8.16 19.46 -10.19
CA SER A 79 9.53 19.84 -9.86
C SER A 79 10.30 18.66 -9.27
N GLU A 80 11.63 18.72 -9.27
CA GLU A 80 12.48 17.67 -8.68
C GLU A 80 12.15 17.45 -7.20
N SER A 81 11.95 18.52 -6.43
CA SER A 81 11.59 18.44 -5.02
C SER A 81 10.21 17.83 -4.80
N ASP A 82 9.25 18.07 -5.70
CA ASP A 82 7.93 17.45 -5.62
C ASP A 82 7.99 15.95 -5.95
N ILE A 83 8.76 15.57 -6.97
CA ILE A 83 8.93 14.16 -7.34
C ILE A 83 9.60 13.38 -6.21
N GLU A 84 10.61 13.96 -5.57
CA GLU A 84 11.25 13.32 -4.40
C GLU A 84 10.30 13.21 -3.20
N ALA A 85 9.49 14.24 -2.93
CA ALA A 85 8.47 14.17 -1.88
C ALA A 85 7.39 13.12 -2.18
N LEU A 86 6.91 13.02 -3.43
CA LEU A 86 5.97 11.98 -3.85
C LEU A 86 6.61 10.58 -3.79
N LYS A 87 7.87 10.46 -4.20
CA LYS A 87 8.63 9.20 -4.10
C LYS A 87 8.74 8.76 -2.65
N ALA A 88 9.01 9.67 -1.72
CA ALA A 88 9.07 9.37 -0.29
C ALA A 88 7.71 8.89 0.27
N LEU A 89 6.61 9.51 -0.14
CA LEU A 89 5.25 9.07 0.20
C LEU A 89 4.99 7.62 -0.25
N VAL A 90 5.25 7.32 -1.53
CA VAL A 90 5.01 5.99 -2.11
C VAL A 90 5.97 4.94 -1.54
N ALA A 91 7.21 5.33 -1.24
CA ALA A 91 8.17 4.48 -0.55
C ALA A 91 7.72 4.14 0.90
N ARG A 92 7.17 5.11 1.64
CA ARG A 92 6.62 4.86 2.97
C ARG A 92 5.50 3.83 2.92
N PHE A 93 4.55 3.98 1.99
CA PHE A 93 3.49 2.98 1.80
C PHE A 93 4.06 1.60 1.45
N SER A 94 5.03 1.55 0.53
CA SER A 94 5.70 0.31 0.13
C SER A 94 6.31 -0.45 1.31
N ASN A 95 6.96 0.26 2.23
CA ASN A 95 7.61 -0.32 3.40
C ASN A 95 6.60 -0.73 4.47
N GLN A 96 5.56 0.09 4.71
CA GLN A 96 4.50 -0.26 5.66
C GLN A 96 3.69 -1.47 5.19
N ALA A 97 3.40 -1.59 3.90
CA ALA A 97 2.70 -2.74 3.34
C ALA A 97 3.53 -4.03 3.45
N GLU A 98 4.84 -3.96 3.18
CA GLU A 98 5.73 -5.10 3.37
C GLU A 98 5.78 -5.53 4.85
N GLY A 99 6.00 -4.58 5.77
CA GLY A 99 6.01 -4.86 7.20
C GLY A 99 4.68 -5.44 7.69
N LEU A 100 3.55 -4.93 7.20
CA LEU A 100 2.24 -5.49 7.50
C LEU A 100 2.15 -6.96 7.07
N VAL A 101 2.49 -7.27 5.81
CA VAL A 101 2.44 -8.65 5.30
C VAL A 101 3.37 -9.58 6.10
N GLU A 102 4.58 -9.14 6.45
CA GLU A 102 5.50 -9.91 7.28
C GLU A 102 5.00 -10.15 8.71
N THR A 103 4.20 -9.23 9.24
CA THR A 103 3.58 -9.37 10.57
C THR A 103 2.36 -10.27 10.53
N LEU A 104 1.50 -10.13 9.51
CA LEU A 104 0.28 -10.91 9.34
C LEU A 104 0.57 -12.37 8.99
N PHE A 105 1.66 -12.62 8.24
CA PHE A 105 1.98 -13.96 7.73
C PHE A 105 3.44 -14.34 8.04
N PRO A 106 3.78 -14.61 9.31
CA PRO A 106 5.15 -14.97 9.69
C PRO A 106 5.71 -16.18 8.93
N SER A 107 4.85 -17.11 8.51
CA SER A 107 5.21 -18.29 7.72
C SER A 107 5.70 -17.97 6.30
N TYR A 108 5.36 -16.79 5.75
CA TYR A 108 5.78 -16.37 4.40
C TYR A 108 7.11 -15.60 4.40
N ARG A 109 7.67 -15.28 5.57
CA ARG A 109 8.95 -14.57 5.68
C ARG A 109 10.05 -15.32 4.93
N GLY A 110 10.87 -14.59 4.17
CA GLY A 110 11.90 -15.17 3.31
C GLY A 110 11.39 -15.73 1.96
N HIS A 111 10.08 -15.84 1.77
CA HIS A 111 9.47 -16.26 0.50
C HIS A 111 8.78 -15.11 -0.25
N LEU A 112 8.46 -14.02 0.44
CA LEU A 112 7.86 -12.83 -0.15
C LEU A 112 8.77 -12.22 -1.24
N ARG A 113 8.19 -11.96 -2.41
CA ARG A 113 8.82 -11.20 -3.48
C ARG A 113 8.06 -9.89 -3.66
N LYS A 114 8.67 -8.80 -3.22
CA LYS A 114 8.07 -7.47 -3.32
C LYS A 114 7.89 -7.06 -4.78
N GLY A 115 6.67 -6.67 -5.13
CA GLY A 115 6.34 -6.07 -6.42
C GLY A 115 6.58 -4.56 -6.44
N PHE A 116 6.20 -3.92 -7.55
CA PHE A 116 6.21 -2.46 -7.64
C PHE A 116 5.04 -1.86 -6.86
N THR A 117 5.23 -0.66 -6.31
CA THR A 117 4.13 0.11 -5.72
C THR A 117 3.50 1.00 -6.77
N SER A 118 2.17 0.98 -6.85
CA SER A 118 1.37 1.80 -7.75
C SER A 118 0.66 2.91 -6.97
N TYR A 119 0.85 4.16 -7.37
CA TYR A 119 0.04 5.29 -6.93
C TYR A 119 -0.93 5.72 -8.04
N ARG A 120 -2.21 5.90 -7.68
CA ARG A 120 -3.33 6.17 -8.59
C ARG A 120 -4.10 7.40 -8.15
N PRO A 121 -3.69 8.61 -8.57
CA PRO A 121 -4.38 9.84 -8.20
C PRO A 121 -5.65 10.09 -9.04
N ALA A 122 -5.83 9.38 -10.16
CA ALA A 122 -7.01 9.50 -10.99
C ALA A 122 -8.21 8.73 -10.40
N HIS A 123 -9.40 9.27 -10.61
CA HIS A 123 -10.65 8.61 -10.27
C HIS A 123 -10.83 7.30 -11.06
N VAL A 124 -11.40 6.28 -10.43
CA VAL A 124 -11.78 5.02 -11.10
C VAL A 124 -13.26 5.13 -11.45
N GLU A 125 -13.59 5.07 -12.74
CA GLU A 125 -14.97 4.98 -13.25
C GLU A 125 -15.52 3.55 -13.20
#